data_AF-A0A4Q6GFK1-F1
#
_entry.id   AF-A0A4Q6GFK1-F1
#
_cell.length_a   1.000
_cell.length_b   1.000
_cell.length_c   1.000
_cell.angle_alpha   90.00
_cell.angle_beta   90.00
_cell.angle_gamma   90.00
#
_symmetry.space_group_name_H-M   'P 1'
#
loop_
_entity.id
_entity.type
_entity.pdbx_description
1 polymer ?
#
loop_
_entity_poly.entity_id
_entity_poly.type
_entity_poly.pdbx_seq_one_letter_code
_entity_poly.pdbx_strand_id
1 'polypeptide(L)'
;MTAFSSSLDSARTPHTGGARLLADIGGTNARFALETGPGRFEAIEVLSCQEHATLGAAVRAYLALPQAAPYAKGVRHTAIAIANPVTGDQVRMTNHHWAFSIEALRQECGFDTLVVVNDFSALARSLPHLGEQKRQVGGGAPVLDAPLGLLGAGTGLGVSGLV
;
A
#
# COMPACT_ATOMS: atom_id res chain seq x y z
N MET A 1 -24.81 -14.45 36.32
CA MET A 1 -24.78 -14.53 34.84
C MET A 1 -23.95 -13.34 34.37
N THR A 2 -22.66 -13.57 34.19
CA THR A 2 -21.61 -12.53 34.15
C THR A 2 -21.56 -11.88 32.76
N ALA A 3 -21.51 -10.55 32.75
CA ALA A 3 -21.40 -9.74 31.54
C ALA A 3 -20.07 -10.00 30.83
N PHE A 4 -20.12 -10.36 29.55
CA PHE A 4 -18.97 -10.27 28.65
C PHE A 4 -18.78 -8.81 28.28
N SER A 5 -17.83 -8.15 28.96
CA SER A 5 -17.27 -6.88 28.53
C SER A 5 -16.50 -7.13 27.22
N SER A 6 -17.03 -6.64 26.10
CA SER A 6 -16.34 -6.64 24.82
C SER A 6 -15.21 -5.62 24.87
N SER A 7 -13.97 -6.11 24.96
CA SER A 7 -12.75 -5.30 24.81
C SER A 7 -12.54 -4.94 23.34
N LEU A 8 -13.43 -4.11 22.77
CA LEU A 8 -13.31 -3.56 21.41
C LEU A 8 -12.72 -2.16 21.38
N ASP A 9 -11.96 -1.77 22.40
CA ASP A 9 -11.40 -0.43 22.52
C ASP A 9 -9.90 -0.45 22.86
N SER A 10 -9.13 -1.26 22.12
CA SER A 10 -7.75 -0.86 21.87
C SER A 10 -7.78 0.29 20.89
N ALA A 11 -7.94 1.51 21.42
CA ALA A 11 -7.51 2.72 20.72
C ALA A 11 -6.11 2.46 20.14
N ARG A 12 -6.05 2.31 18.82
CA ARG A 12 -4.88 1.86 18.05
C ARG A 12 -3.79 2.91 18.20
N THR A 13 -2.84 2.63 19.07
CA THR A 13 -1.73 3.51 19.40
C THR A 13 -0.94 3.84 18.13
N PRO A 14 -0.41 5.07 18.00
CA PRO A 14 0.50 5.40 16.91
C PRO A 14 1.65 4.37 16.84
N HIS A 15 2.15 4.12 15.64
CA HIS A 15 3.31 3.24 15.51
C HIS A 15 4.48 3.80 16.33
N THR A 16 5.06 2.97 17.19
CA THR A 16 6.16 3.35 18.09
C THR A 16 7.40 3.84 17.33
N GLY A 17 7.54 3.48 16.05
CA GLY A 17 8.63 3.90 15.15
C GLY A 17 8.28 5.03 14.17
N GLY A 18 7.16 5.75 14.35
CA GLY A 18 6.69 6.77 13.41
C GLY A 18 5.79 6.21 12.30
N ALA A 19 5.27 7.09 11.45
CA ALA A 19 4.35 6.71 10.38
C ALA A 19 5.01 5.79 9.34
N ARG A 20 4.21 4.95 8.69
CA ARG A 20 4.65 4.07 7.60
C ARG A 20 4.17 4.63 6.28
N LEU A 21 5.06 4.68 5.28
CA LEU A 21 4.70 5.13 3.93
C LEU A 21 4.07 4.00 3.15
N LEU A 22 2.93 4.27 2.54
CA LEU A 22 2.27 3.39 1.59
C LEU A 22 2.23 4.08 0.24
N ALA A 23 2.50 3.33 -0.83
CA ALA A 23 2.38 3.84 -2.18
C ALA A 23 1.70 2.83 -3.12
N ASP A 24 0.91 3.34 -4.04
CA ASP A 24 0.26 2.62 -5.14
C ASP A 24 0.67 3.30 -6.45
N ILE A 25 1.54 2.62 -7.19
CA ILE A 25 2.28 3.17 -8.32
C ILE A 25 1.77 2.57 -9.63
N GLY A 26 1.02 3.39 -10.38
CA GLY A 26 0.59 3.10 -11.73
C GLY A 26 1.47 3.77 -12.79
N GLY A 27 1.09 3.63 -14.07
CA GLY A 27 1.83 4.23 -15.18
C GLY A 27 1.81 5.76 -15.20
N THR A 28 0.67 6.36 -14.82
CA THR A 28 0.48 7.82 -14.88
C THR A 28 0.52 8.48 -13.51
N ASN A 29 -0.02 7.79 -12.50
CA ASN A 29 -0.26 8.33 -11.17
C ASN A 29 0.46 7.50 -10.11
N ALA A 30 1.04 8.18 -9.14
CA ALA A 30 1.59 7.61 -7.93
C ALA A 30 0.77 8.11 -6.73
N ARG A 31 -0.03 7.23 -6.13
CA ARG A 31 -0.79 7.56 -4.92
C ARG A 31 0.04 7.20 -3.69
N PHE A 32 0.12 8.11 -2.75
CA PHE A 32 0.84 7.93 -1.50
C PHE A 32 -0.09 8.14 -0.30
N ALA A 33 0.23 7.52 0.83
CA ALA A 33 -0.44 7.70 2.10
C ALA A 33 0.53 7.44 3.26
N LEU A 34 0.24 8.00 4.44
CA LEU A 34 0.97 7.71 5.68
C LEU A 34 0.05 6.96 6.66
N GLU A 35 0.41 5.73 7.00
CA GLU A 35 -0.21 4.98 8.08
C GLU A 35 0.41 5.42 9.41
N THR A 36 -0.33 6.20 10.20
CA THR A 36 0.16 6.80 11.46
C THR A 36 -0.03 5.89 12.67
N GLY A 37 -0.92 4.93 12.54
CA GLY A 37 -1.17 3.81 13.42
C GLY A 37 -1.94 2.77 12.62
N PRO A 38 -2.11 1.53 13.12
CA PRO A 38 -2.73 0.48 12.34
C PRO A 38 -4.05 0.97 11.74
N GLY A 39 -4.22 0.84 10.42
CA GLY A 39 -5.43 1.23 9.68
C GLY A 39 -5.84 2.71 9.77
N ARG A 40 -4.97 3.60 10.28
CA ARG A 40 -5.17 5.04 10.32
C ARG A 40 -4.32 5.71 9.25
N PHE A 41 -4.95 6.02 8.13
CA PHE A 41 -4.31 6.63 6.96
C PHE A 41 -4.50 8.15 6.97
N GLU A 42 -3.41 8.88 6.75
CA GLU A 42 -3.34 10.33 6.72
C GLU A 42 -2.59 10.78 5.47
N ALA A 43 -2.72 12.06 5.12
CA ALA A 43 -1.98 12.72 4.05
C ALA A 43 -2.04 12.00 2.69
N ILE A 44 -3.20 11.42 2.35
CA ILE A 44 -3.37 10.74 1.07
C ILE A 44 -3.24 11.77 -0.06
N GLU A 45 -2.32 11.53 -0.99
CA GLU A 45 -2.08 12.42 -2.13
C GLU A 45 -1.79 11.62 -3.39
N VAL A 46 -2.13 12.19 -4.55
CA VAL A 46 -1.79 11.62 -5.86
C VAL A 46 -0.84 12.55 -6.59
N LEU A 47 0.37 12.07 -6.88
CA LEU A 47 1.36 12.78 -7.68
C LEU A 47 1.37 12.24 -9.11
N SER A 48 1.66 13.12 -10.07
CA SER A 48 1.90 12.73 -11.46
C SER A 48 3.27 12.07 -11.59
N CYS A 49 3.32 10.86 -12.14
CA CYS A 49 4.61 10.16 -12.35
C CYS A 49 5.53 10.94 -13.32
N GLN A 50 4.94 11.69 -14.27
CA GLN A 50 5.70 12.45 -15.27
C GLN A 50 6.44 13.66 -14.69
N GLU A 51 6.00 14.18 -13.55
CA GLU A 51 6.62 15.34 -12.88
C GLU A 51 7.88 14.95 -12.10
N HIS A 52 8.19 13.66 -12.00
CA HIS A 52 9.33 13.17 -11.23
C HIS A 52 10.21 12.24 -12.07
N ALA A 53 11.51 12.56 -12.10
CA ALA A 53 12.48 11.78 -12.87
C ALA A 53 12.60 10.33 -12.37
N THR A 54 12.46 10.11 -11.05
CA THR A 54 12.59 8.80 -10.40
C THR A 54 11.53 8.61 -9.31
N LEU A 55 11.27 7.34 -8.94
CA LEU A 55 10.40 7.01 -7.81
C LEU A 55 10.91 7.60 -6.48
N GLY A 56 12.23 7.59 -6.25
CA GLY A 56 12.82 8.23 -5.07
C GLY A 56 12.57 9.75 -5.02
N ALA A 57 12.58 10.42 -6.18
CA ALA A 57 12.21 11.83 -6.27
C ALA A 57 10.73 12.06 -5.94
N ALA A 58 9.83 11.21 -6.44
CA ALA A 58 8.40 11.28 -6.11
C ALA A 58 8.13 11.06 -4.61
N VAL A 59 8.81 10.08 -3.99
CA VAL A 59 8.73 9.82 -2.54
C VAL A 59 9.17 11.04 -1.72
N ARG A 60 10.30 11.67 -2.08
CA ARG A 60 10.78 12.88 -1.41
C ARG A 60 9.83 14.05 -1.60
N ALA A 61 9.31 14.23 -2.82
CA ALA A 61 8.34 15.28 -3.12
C ALA A 61 7.07 15.11 -2.27
N TYR A 62 6.54 13.89 -2.18
CA TYR A 62 5.38 13.57 -1.35
C TYR A 62 5.64 13.88 0.13
N LEU A 63 6.74 13.40 0.71
CA LEU A 63 7.06 13.62 2.13
C LEU A 63 7.31 15.09 2.47
N ALA A 64 7.65 15.93 1.49
CA ALA A 64 7.83 17.37 1.65
C ALA A 64 6.52 18.17 1.56
N LEU A 65 5.40 17.55 1.17
CA LEU A 65 4.12 18.24 1.09
C LEU A 65 3.64 18.73 2.47
N PRO A 66 2.99 19.90 2.57
CA PRO A 66 2.53 20.45 3.84
C PRO A 66 1.65 19.49 4.68
N GLN A 67 0.82 18.68 4.03
CA GLN A 67 -0.05 17.69 4.67
C GLN A 67 0.70 16.44 5.16
N ALA A 68 1.82 16.08 4.53
CA ALA A 68 2.63 14.91 4.87
C ALA A 68 3.76 15.24 5.86
N ALA A 69 4.31 16.45 5.78
CA ALA A 69 5.44 16.92 6.59
C ALA A 69 5.29 16.70 8.11
N PRO A 70 4.10 16.87 8.74
CA PRO A 70 3.92 16.59 10.17
C PRO A 70 4.21 15.14 10.57
N TYR A 71 4.05 14.21 9.63
CA TYR A 71 4.20 12.76 9.85
C TYR A 71 5.49 12.20 9.21
N ALA A 72 6.13 12.96 8.31
CA ALA A 72 7.29 12.54 7.54
C ALA A 72 8.53 12.28 8.42
N LYS A 73 8.65 12.97 9.56
CA LYS A 73 9.78 12.78 10.48
C LYS A 73 9.74 11.37 11.08
N GLY A 74 10.77 10.58 10.78
CA GLY A 74 10.91 9.22 11.32
C GLY A 74 10.22 8.14 10.51
N VAL A 75 9.72 8.43 9.30
CA VAL A 75 9.27 7.39 8.38
C VAL A 75 10.47 6.49 8.03
N ARG A 76 10.41 5.23 8.42
CA ARG A 76 11.46 4.21 8.18
C ARG A 76 10.94 2.94 7.52
N HIS A 77 9.63 2.74 7.48
CA HIS A 77 9.02 1.56 6.87
C HIS A 77 8.13 1.98 5.72
N THR A 78 8.24 1.26 4.61
CA THR A 78 7.50 1.56 3.38
C THR A 78 7.01 0.28 2.71
N ALA A 79 5.80 0.33 2.17
CA ALA A 79 5.28 -0.66 1.25
C ALA A 79 4.80 0.01 -0.05
N ILE A 80 5.20 -0.54 -1.19
CA ILE A 80 4.86 -0.04 -2.52
C ILE A 80 4.17 -1.16 -3.30
N ALA A 81 2.93 -0.92 -3.71
CA ALA A 81 2.25 -1.66 -4.75
C ALA A 81 2.62 -1.07 -6.11
N ILE A 82 3.00 -1.90 -7.08
CA ILE A 82 3.36 -1.45 -8.43
C ILE A 82 2.64 -2.28 -9.50
N ALA A 83 2.19 -1.61 -10.57
CA ALA A 83 1.52 -2.20 -11.72
C ALA A 83 2.48 -3.00 -12.64
N ASN A 84 3.37 -3.80 -12.05
CA ASN A 84 4.39 -4.60 -12.72
C ASN A 84 4.62 -5.92 -11.94
N PRO A 85 5.03 -7.00 -12.60
CA PRO A 85 5.58 -8.17 -11.91
C PRO A 85 6.84 -7.80 -11.13
N VAL A 86 6.97 -8.32 -9.90
CA VAL A 86 8.15 -8.14 -9.04
C VAL A 86 8.76 -9.52 -8.80
N THR A 87 9.87 -9.81 -9.47
CA THR A 87 10.53 -11.14 -9.44
C THR A 87 11.93 -11.12 -8.83
N GLY A 88 12.41 -9.94 -8.43
CA GLY A 88 13.73 -9.74 -7.84
C GLY A 88 13.94 -8.28 -7.45
N ASP A 89 15.19 -7.91 -7.19
CA ASP A 89 15.56 -6.56 -6.76
C ASP A 89 15.33 -5.49 -7.83
N GLN A 90 15.51 -5.84 -9.11
CA GLN A 90 15.36 -4.89 -10.22
C GLN A 90 13.92 -4.81 -10.68
N VAL A 91 13.35 -3.62 -10.66
CA VAL A 91 12.01 -3.31 -11.14
C VAL A 91 12.12 -2.35 -12.31
N ARG A 92 11.46 -2.69 -13.43
CA ARG A 92 11.32 -1.81 -14.59
C ARG A 92 9.85 -1.73 -14.94
N MET A 93 9.31 -0.51 -14.89
CA MET A 93 7.91 -0.29 -15.23
C MET A 93 7.68 -0.49 -16.73
N THR A 94 6.54 -1.08 -17.08
CA THR A 94 6.15 -1.28 -18.50
C THR A 94 5.37 -0.09 -19.04
N ASN A 95 4.68 0.63 -18.15
CA ASN A 95 3.79 1.73 -18.49
C ASN A 95 4.36 3.11 -18.09
N HIS A 96 5.62 3.17 -17.64
CA HIS A 96 6.33 4.40 -17.26
C HIS A 96 7.85 4.19 -17.39
N HIS A 97 8.65 5.27 -17.45
CA HIS A 97 10.11 5.17 -17.65
C HIS A 97 10.91 4.79 -16.39
N TRP A 98 10.27 4.73 -15.22
CA TRP A 98 10.97 4.41 -13.98
C TRP A 98 11.51 2.98 -13.98
N ALA A 99 12.78 2.87 -13.64
CA ALA A 99 13.45 1.61 -13.35
C ALA A 99 14.38 1.81 -12.15
N PHE A 100 14.39 0.86 -11.22
CA PHE A 100 15.12 0.99 -9.97
C PHE A 100 15.45 -0.37 -9.37
N SER A 101 16.48 -0.39 -8.53
CA SER A 101 16.73 -1.46 -7.56
C SER A 101 15.94 -1.17 -6.29
N ILE A 102 15.24 -2.16 -5.75
CA ILE A 102 14.52 -2.06 -4.48
C ILE A 102 15.50 -1.72 -3.36
N GLU A 103 16.63 -2.42 -3.27
CA GLU A 103 17.64 -2.17 -2.25
C GLU A 103 18.28 -0.78 -2.40
N ALA A 104 18.59 -0.35 -3.62
CA ALA A 104 19.13 0.99 -3.84
C ALA A 104 18.13 2.08 -3.42
N LEU A 105 16.84 1.92 -3.76
CA LEU A 105 15.78 2.86 -3.37
C LEU A 105 15.59 2.88 -1.85
N ARG A 106 15.64 1.70 -1.20
CA ARG A 106 15.58 1.58 0.26
C ARG A 106 16.68 2.41 0.93
N GLN A 107 17.91 2.28 0.44
CA GLN A 107 19.06 3.03 0.94
C GLN A 107 18.95 4.53 0.62
N GLU A 108 18.60 4.89 -0.61
CA GLU A 108 18.44 6.28 -1.08
C GLU A 108 17.44 7.06 -0.21
N CYS A 109 16.33 6.42 0.16
CA CYS A 109 15.28 7.04 0.98
C CYS A 109 15.48 6.85 2.49
N GLY A 110 16.51 6.10 2.92
CA GLY A 110 16.81 5.87 4.33
C GLY A 110 15.75 5.02 5.06
N PHE A 111 15.18 4.03 4.37
CA PHE A 111 14.20 3.11 4.95
C PHE A 111 14.89 1.91 5.61
N ASP A 112 14.42 1.51 6.78
CA ASP A 112 14.80 0.23 7.39
C ASP A 112 14.09 -0.93 6.69
N THR A 113 12.88 -0.69 6.17
CA THR A 113 12.11 -1.68 5.43
C THR A 113 11.47 -1.05 4.21
N LEU A 114 11.70 -1.65 3.03
CA LEU A 114 10.97 -1.36 1.81
C LEU A 114 10.47 -2.67 1.22
N VAL A 115 9.15 -2.84 1.20
CA VAL A 115 8.49 -3.97 0.54
C VAL A 115 7.90 -3.47 -0.76
N VAL A 116 8.27 -4.09 -1.88
CA VAL A 116 7.66 -3.81 -3.18
C VAL A 116 6.96 -5.07 -3.65
N VAL A 117 5.68 -4.93 -3.98
CA VAL A 117 4.83 -6.04 -4.44
C VAL A 117 4.06 -5.61 -5.68
N ASN A 118 3.62 -6.60 -6.45
CA ASN A 118 2.65 -6.35 -7.50
C ASN A 118 1.32 -5.81 -6.91
N ASP A 119 0.67 -4.92 -7.65
CA ASP A 119 -0.62 -4.30 -7.32
C ASP A 119 -1.75 -5.30 -6.99
N PHE A 120 -1.96 -6.31 -7.84
CA PHE A 120 -2.97 -7.36 -7.60
C PHE A 120 -2.64 -8.20 -6.37
N SER A 121 -1.35 -8.40 -6.08
CA SER A 121 -0.91 -9.06 -4.84
C SER A 121 -1.20 -8.21 -3.61
N ALA A 122 -1.04 -6.89 -3.70
CA ALA A 122 -1.41 -5.96 -2.62
C ALA A 122 -2.93 -5.94 -2.41
N LEU A 123 -3.72 -5.91 -3.50
CA LEU A 123 -5.18 -5.98 -3.44
C LEU A 123 -5.68 -7.29 -2.82
N ALA A 124 -5.10 -8.44 -3.17
CA ALA A 124 -5.48 -9.72 -2.57
C ALA A 124 -5.26 -9.71 -1.05
N ARG A 125 -4.16 -9.11 -0.58
CA ARG A 125 -3.84 -8.95 0.85
C ARG A 125 -4.75 -7.96 1.58
N SER A 126 -5.40 -7.03 0.87
CA SER A 126 -6.31 -6.07 1.49
C SER A 126 -7.72 -6.64 1.72
N LEU A 127 -8.09 -7.72 1.03
CA LEU A 127 -9.45 -8.30 1.08
C LEU A 127 -9.94 -8.62 2.51
N PRO A 128 -9.14 -9.23 3.41
CA PRO A 128 -9.58 -9.51 4.78
C PRO A 128 -9.90 -8.26 5.60
N HIS A 129 -9.34 -7.10 5.21
CA HIS A 129 -9.51 -5.83 5.90
C HIS A 129 -10.70 -5.00 5.39
N LEU A 130 -11.37 -5.45 4.32
CA LEU A 130 -12.58 -4.81 3.83
C LEU A 130 -13.77 -5.15 4.75
N GLY A 131 -14.33 -4.15 5.41
CA GLY A 131 -15.57 -4.26 6.20
C GLY A 131 -16.82 -4.01 5.34
N GLU A 132 -17.60 -3.00 5.70
CA GLU A 132 -18.84 -2.56 5.03
C GLU A 132 -18.67 -2.09 3.58
N GLN A 133 -17.43 -2.05 3.08
CA GLN A 133 -17.11 -1.68 1.70
C GLN A 133 -17.44 -2.79 0.69
N LYS A 134 -17.75 -4.00 1.18
CA LYS A 134 -18.10 -5.16 0.36
C LYS A 134 -19.58 -5.16 0.02
N ARG A 135 -19.91 -5.61 -1.19
CA ARG A 135 -21.29 -5.86 -1.62
C ARG A 135 -21.37 -7.29 -2.15
N GLN A 136 -22.30 -8.07 -1.61
CA GLN A 136 -22.49 -9.44 -2.05
C GLN A 136 -23.10 -9.47 -3.45
N VAL A 137 -22.53 -10.31 -4.31
CA VAL A 137 -23.09 -10.67 -5.62
C VAL A 137 -23.37 -12.16 -5.61
N GLY A 138 -24.58 -12.57 -5.98
CA GLY A 138 -25.03 -13.97 -5.87
C GLY A 138 -25.54 -14.35 -4.47
N GLY A 139 -25.89 -15.62 -4.28
CA GLY A 139 -26.57 -16.12 -3.07
C GLY A 139 -25.73 -16.98 -2.12
N GLY A 140 -24.43 -17.16 -2.40
CA GLY A 140 -23.54 -17.97 -1.57
C GLY A 140 -23.16 -17.25 -0.26
N ALA A 141 -22.89 -18.03 0.79
CA ALA A 141 -22.29 -17.53 2.02
C ALA A 141 -20.76 -17.66 1.96
N PRO A 142 -20.00 -16.67 2.48
CA PRO A 142 -18.55 -16.78 2.56
C PRO A 142 -18.15 -17.92 3.53
N VAL A 143 -17.15 -18.69 3.14
CA VAL A 143 -16.53 -19.71 4.01
C VAL A 143 -15.34 -19.05 4.72
N LEU A 144 -15.34 -19.10 6.05
CA LEU A 144 -14.27 -18.55 6.87
C LEU A 144 -12.95 -19.30 6.58
N ASP A 145 -11.84 -18.56 6.54
CA ASP A 145 -10.47 -19.07 6.33
C ASP A 145 -10.25 -19.87 5.03
N ALA A 146 -11.20 -19.79 4.09
CA ALA A 146 -11.03 -20.37 2.76
C ALA A 146 -10.16 -19.45 1.87
N PRO A 147 -9.44 -20.01 0.89
CA PRO A 147 -8.74 -19.21 -0.11
C PRO A 147 -9.64 -18.16 -0.76
N LEU A 148 -9.13 -16.94 -0.89
CA LEU A 148 -9.81 -15.83 -1.52
C LEU A 148 -9.27 -15.61 -2.94
N GLY A 149 -10.15 -15.63 -3.93
CA GLY A 149 -9.82 -15.23 -5.30
C GLY A 149 -10.12 -13.75 -5.53
N LEU A 150 -9.19 -13.06 -6.20
CA LEU A 150 -9.37 -11.69 -6.67
C LEU A 150 -9.42 -11.68 -8.20
N LEU A 151 -10.46 -11.03 -8.74
CA LEU A 151 -10.60 -10.74 -10.16
C LEU A 151 -10.82 -9.24 -10.33
N GLY A 152 -10.10 -8.64 -11.28
CA GLY A 152 -10.27 -7.23 -11.64
C GLY A 152 -10.28 -7.06 -13.14
N ALA A 153 -11.43 -6.68 -13.69
CA ALA A 153 -11.58 -6.37 -15.11
C ALA A 153 -11.34 -4.87 -15.34
N GLY A 154 -10.29 -4.54 -16.09
CA GLY A 154 -9.96 -3.19 -16.55
C GLY A 154 -9.60 -3.21 -18.03
N THR A 155 -8.48 -2.59 -18.42
CA THR A 155 -7.92 -2.74 -19.78
C THR A 155 -7.50 -4.19 -20.10
N GLY A 156 -7.22 -4.98 -19.07
CA GLY A 156 -7.06 -6.42 -19.12
C GLY A 156 -7.77 -7.10 -17.95
N LEU A 157 -7.57 -8.41 -17.79
CA LEU A 157 -8.09 -9.17 -16.65
C LEU A 157 -6.94 -9.50 -15.70
N GLY A 158 -6.90 -8.83 -14.55
CA GLY A 158 -5.98 -9.20 -13.48
C GLY A 158 -6.59 -10.23 -12.55
N VAL A 159 -5.75 -11.15 -12.07
CA VAL A 159 -6.13 -12.27 -11.22
C VAL A 159 -5.09 -12.43 -10.11
N SER A 160 -5.54 -12.66 -8.88
CA SER A 160 -4.67 -13.02 -7.76
C SER A 160 -5.42 -13.88 -6.74
N GLY A 161 -4.69 -14.43 -5.77
CA GLY A 161 -5.27 -15.23 -4.70
C GLY A 161 -4.56 -14.99 -3.37
N LEU A 162 -5.32 -15.12 -2.28
CA LEU A 162 -4.81 -15.21 -0.91
C LEU A 162 -5.13 -16.62 -0.40
N VAL A 163 -4.08 -17.38 -0.06
CA VAL A 163 -4.16 -18.78 0.42
C VAL A 163 -3.63 -18.91 1.83
#